data_AF-A0A7S4A6K5-F1
#
_entry.id   AF-A0A7S4A6K5-F1
#
_cell.length_a   1.000
_cell.length_b   1.000
_cell.length_c   1.000
_cell.angle_alpha   90.00
_cell.angle_beta   90.00
_cell.angle_gamma   90.00
#
_symmetry.space_group_name_H-M   'P 1'
#
loop_
_entity.id
_entity.type
_entity.pdbx_description
1 polymer ?
#
loop_
_entity_poly.entity_id
_entity_poly.type
_entity_poly.pdbx_seq_one_letter_code
_entity_poly.pdbx_strand_id
1 'polypeptide(L)'
;MPRDETKDEDDSSDGDGPEFVDMIAACKDYFGEPDALPLLERFVEEHSSKFAHRQSLDASEEEQDLVHTELHREYLVRWEAAIEAFLSEKAFSLQEFQAQLRDAVEDRYCALFEEHEHHGWVDSCFAAVSYEHFYRRMVAAARRGRHK
;
A
#
# COMPACT_ATOMS: atom_id res chain seq x y z
N MET A 1 45.09 -37.27 -35.60
CA MET A 1 44.54 -36.17 -36.43
C MET A 1 43.02 -36.18 -36.26
N PRO A 2 42.38 -35.01 -36.13
CA PRO A 2 41.72 -34.72 -34.85
C PRO A 2 40.26 -34.22 -34.97
N ARG A 3 39.73 -33.80 -33.81
CA ARG A 3 38.55 -32.96 -33.58
C ARG A 3 37.23 -33.61 -33.20
N ASP A 4 36.73 -33.31 -31.98
CA ASP A 4 37.46 -33.13 -30.66
C ASP A 4 36.57 -33.59 -29.47
N GLU A 5 35.53 -32.93 -28.92
CA GLU A 5 35.08 -31.51 -28.97
C GLU A 5 34.27 -31.11 -27.68
N THR A 6 32.93 -31.28 -27.61
CA THR A 6 32.04 -30.89 -26.47
C THR A 6 31.26 -32.07 -25.86
N LYS A 7 31.22 -32.36 -24.55
CA LYS A 7 31.28 -31.56 -23.31
C LYS A 7 29.97 -30.82 -22.99
N ASP A 8 28.94 -31.59 -22.63
CA ASP A 8 27.79 -31.08 -21.87
C ASP A 8 28.16 -31.14 -20.38
N GLU A 9 28.57 -30.00 -19.83
CA GLU A 9 28.65 -29.82 -18.39
C GLU A 9 27.24 -29.56 -17.84
N ASP A 10 26.76 -30.49 -17.01
CA ASP A 10 25.59 -30.29 -16.16
C ASP A 10 25.99 -29.35 -15.01
N ASP A 11 26.24 -28.09 -15.35
CA ASP A 11 26.34 -26.99 -14.39
C ASP A 11 24.92 -26.54 -14.05
N SER A 12 24.22 -27.41 -13.32
CA SER A 12 23.05 -27.06 -12.54
C SER A 12 23.49 -26.02 -11.51
N SER A 13 23.48 -24.76 -11.94
CA SER A 13 23.82 -23.60 -11.12
C SER A 13 22.75 -23.47 -10.04
N ASP A 14 22.99 -24.10 -8.90
CA ASP A 14 22.33 -23.82 -7.63
C ASP A 14 22.67 -22.36 -7.26
N GLY A 15 21.92 -21.46 -7.89
CA GLY A 15 21.95 -20.04 -7.66
C GLY A 15 21.36 -19.75 -6.29
N ASP A 16 22.21 -19.86 -5.27
CA ASP A 16 22.11 -19.12 -4.00
C ASP A 16 22.25 -17.62 -4.30
N GLY A 17 21.29 -17.10 -5.07
CA GLY A 17 21.04 -15.68 -5.18
C GLY A 17 20.52 -15.17 -3.84
N PRO A 18 20.65 -13.86 -3.56
CA PRO A 18 20.00 -13.29 -2.37
C PRO A 18 18.53 -13.69 -2.39
N GLU A 19 18.02 -14.24 -1.29
CA GLU A 19 16.60 -14.57 -1.16
C GLU A 19 15.80 -13.38 -1.66
N PHE A 20 14.95 -13.60 -2.68
CA PHE A 20 14.11 -12.54 -3.21
C PHE A 20 13.06 -12.23 -2.14
N VAL A 21 13.41 -11.31 -1.24
CA VAL A 21 12.49 -10.82 -0.24
C VAL A 21 11.42 -10.04 -1.00
N ASP A 22 10.22 -10.59 -1.00
CA ASP A 22 9.03 -9.91 -1.47
C ASP A 22 8.75 -8.76 -0.48
N MET A 23 9.28 -7.59 -0.82
CA MET A 23 9.14 -6.36 -0.02
C MET A 23 7.68 -5.90 -0.03
N ILE A 24 6.86 -6.33 -1.00
CA ILE A 24 5.44 -6.02 -1.05
C ILE A 24 4.69 -6.87 -0.04
N ALA A 25 4.96 -8.17 0.03
CA ALA A 25 4.43 -9.05 1.07
C ALA A 25 4.89 -8.59 2.48
N ALA A 26 6.17 -8.26 2.65
CA ALA A 26 6.69 -7.74 3.92
C ALA A 26 6.08 -6.37 4.30
N CYS A 27 5.80 -5.50 3.32
CA CYS A 27 5.10 -4.23 3.55
C CYS A 27 3.65 -4.47 3.94
N LYS A 28 2.94 -5.35 3.23
CA LYS A 28 1.57 -5.78 3.55
C LYS A 28 1.48 -6.35 4.96
N ASP A 29 2.40 -7.23 5.36
CA ASP A 29 2.42 -7.81 6.71
C ASP A 29 2.75 -6.75 7.78
N TYR A 30 3.73 -5.86 7.54
CA TYR A 30 4.03 -4.74 8.43
C TYR A 30 2.82 -3.80 8.63
N PHE A 31 2.08 -3.49 7.56
CA PHE A 31 0.84 -2.72 7.68
C PHE A 31 -0.26 -3.54 8.36
N GLY A 32 -0.28 -4.87 8.25
CA GLY A 32 -1.17 -5.75 9.00
C GLY A 32 -0.84 -5.87 10.51
N GLU A 33 0.38 -5.52 10.92
CA GLU A 33 0.79 -5.56 12.33
C GLU A 33 0.12 -4.46 13.19
N PRO A 34 -0.07 -4.72 14.50
CA PRO A 34 -0.91 -3.90 15.39
C PRO A 34 -0.38 -2.49 15.73
N ASP A 35 0.72 -2.05 15.12
CA ASP A 35 1.32 -0.73 15.35
C ASP A 35 1.26 0.20 14.11
N ALA A 36 1.18 -0.31 12.87
CA ALA A 36 1.20 0.49 11.64
C ALA A 36 -0.20 0.89 11.12
N LEU A 37 -1.08 -0.07 10.76
CA LEU A 37 -2.47 0.26 10.35
C LEU A 37 -3.21 1.15 11.36
N PRO A 38 -3.14 0.92 12.70
CA PRO A 38 -3.92 1.72 13.62
C PRO A 38 -3.58 3.21 13.63
N LEU A 39 -2.44 3.66 13.09
CA LEU A 39 -2.18 5.10 12.94
C LEU A 39 -3.03 5.73 11.84
N LEU A 40 -3.26 5.00 10.75
CA LEU A 40 -4.11 5.44 9.63
C LEU A 40 -5.60 5.21 9.92
N GLU A 41 -5.97 4.08 10.54
CA GLU A 41 -7.34 3.85 11.01
C GLU A 41 -7.75 4.86 12.09
N ARG A 42 -6.89 5.16 13.08
CA ARG A 42 -7.19 6.22 14.07
C ARG A 42 -7.37 7.59 13.42
N PHE A 43 -6.56 7.96 12.42
CA PHE A 43 -6.76 9.21 11.68
C PHE A 43 -8.15 9.26 11.03
N VAL A 44 -8.58 8.16 10.41
CA VAL A 44 -9.92 8.04 9.81
C VAL A 44 -11.00 8.12 10.89
N GLU A 45 -10.87 7.44 12.02
CA GLU A 45 -11.81 7.52 13.14
C GLU A 45 -11.90 8.96 13.71
N GLU A 46 -10.77 9.58 14.03
CA GLU A 46 -10.66 10.92 14.63
C GLU A 46 -11.23 12.04 13.74
N HIS A 47 -11.09 11.92 12.41
CA HIS A 47 -11.44 13.00 11.49
C HIS A 47 -12.66 12.73 10.59
N SER A 48 -13.17 11.49 10.53
CA SER A 48 -14.36 11.16 9.73
C SER A 48 -15.59 11.98 10.12
N SER A 49 -15.73 12.36 11.38
CA SER A 49 -16.80 13.25 11.87
C SER A 49 -16.93 14.56 11.06
N LYS A 50 -15.83 15.10 10.52
CA LYS A 50 -15.80 16.30 9.67
C LYS A 50 -16.47 16.10 8.31
N PHE A 51 -16.75 14.85 7.92
CA PHE A 51 -17.44 14.44 6.68
C PHE A 51 -18.89 13.99 6.95
N ALA A 52 -19.38 14.01 8.19
CA ALA A 52 -20.70 13.48 8.56
C ALA A 52 -21.91 14.22 7.93
N HIS A 53 -21.67 15.39 7.34
CA HIS A 53 -22.67 16.18 6.60
C HIS A 53 -22.77 15.81 5.11
N ARG A 54 -21.80 15.05 4.56
CA ARG A 54 -21.73 14.66 3.15
C ARG A 54 -22.81 13.64 2.78
N GLN A 55 -23.48 13.87 1.66
CA GLN A 55 -24.61 13.07 1.17
C GLN A 55 -24.15 12.04 0.13
N SER A 56 -23.13 12.34 -0.66
CA SER A 56 -22.52 11.40 -1.60
C SER A 56 -21.25 10.73 -1.06
N LEU A 57 -20.93 9.56 -1.64
CA LEU A 57 -19.63 8.88 -1.54
C LEU A 57 -18.69 9.24 -2.71
N ASP A 58 -19.20 9.99 -3.69
CA ASP A 58 -18.46 10.54 -4.81
C ASP A 58 -18.02 11.97 -4.47
N ALA A 59 -16.73 12.25 -4.62
CA ALA A 59 -16.15 13.56 -4.34
C ALA A 59 -16.47 14.61 -5.42
N SER A 60 -16.91 14.18 -6.61
CA SER A 60 -17.25 15.06 -7.73
C SER A 60 -18.69 15.57 -7.69
N GLU A 61 -19.58 14.91 -6.93
CA GLU A 61 -20.99 15.31 -6.77
C GLU A 61 -21.21 16.46 -5.77
N GLU A 62 -20.20 16.80 -4.95
CA GLU A 62 -20.27 17.85 -3.93
C GLU A 62 -19.07 18.81 -4.00
N GLU A 63 -19.30 20.10 -3.72
CA GLU A 63 -18.22 21.07 -3.53
C GLU A 63 -17.38 20.70 -2.30
N GLN A 64 -16.06 20.67 -2.46
CA GLN A 64 -15.12 20.12 -1.49
C GLN A 64 -14.56 21.19 -0.55
N ASP A 65 -14.59 20.92 0.75
CA ASP A 65 -14.09 21.86 1.76
C ASP A 65 -12.56 21.89 1.72
N LEU A 66 -11.97 23.07 1.92
CA LEU A 66 -10.52 23.21 2.08
C LEU A 66 -9.98 22.29 3.19
N VAL A 67 -10.73 22.14 4.29
CA VAL A 67 -10.41 21.25 5.42
C VAL A 67 -10.33 19.78 5.00
N HIS A 68 -11.16 19.33 4.05
CA HIS A 68 -11.11 17.95 3.55
C HIS A 68 -9.85 17.73 2.69
N THR A 69 -9.45 18.73 1.91
CA THR A 69 -8.19 18.70 1.13
C THR A 69 -6.95 18.76 2.02
N GLU A 70 -6.98 19.54 3.11
CA GLU A 70 -5.91 19.61 4.11
C GLU A 70 -5.73 18.27 4.83
N LEU A 71 -6.83 17.62 5.22
CA LEU A 71 -6.79 16.28 5.84
C LEU A 71 -6.24 15.20 4.90
N HIS A 72 -6.52 15.28 3.59
CA HIS A 72 -5.91 14.36 2.62
C HIS A 72 -4.38 14.52 2.56
N ARG A 73 -3.88 15.76 2.62
CA ARG A 73 -2.42 16.02 2.69
C ARG A 73 -1.81 15.50 3.98
N GLU A 74 -2.48 15.69 5.11
CA GLU A 74 -2.01 15.15 6.40
C GLU A 74 -2.02 13.61 6.41
N TYR A 75 -3.04 12.98 5.82
CA TYR A 75 -3.11 11.54 5.64
C TYR A 75 -1.95 11.01 4.77
N LEU A 76 -1.67 11.66 3.64
CA LEU A 76 -0.54 11.31 2.76
C LEU A 76 0.79 11.38 3.52
N VAL A 77 1.06 12.46 4.25
CA VAL A 77 2.30 12.60 5.04
C VAL A 77 2.43 11.50 6.11
N ARG A 78 1.32 11.12 6.76
CA ARG A 78 1.32 9.99 7.73
C ARG A 78 1.55 8.64 7.05
N TRP A 79 1.02 8.43 5.84
CA TRP A 79 1.24 7.23 5.05
C TRP A 79 2.69 7.13 4.54
N GLU A 80 3.26 8.23 4.04
CA GLU A 80 4.67 8.33 3.64
C GLU A 80 5.60 8.02 4.83
N ALA A 81 5.35 8.62 6.00
CA ALA A 81 6.13 8.35 7.21
C ALA A 81 6.04 6.88 7.68
N ALA A 82 4.89 6.21 7.48
CA ALA A 82 4.75 4.78 7.79
C ALA A 82 5.54 3.89 6.82
N ILE A 83 5.59 4.25 5.53
CA ILE A 83 6.44 3.57 4.53
C ILE A 83 7.93 3.81 4.84
N GLU A 84 8.34 5.04 5.18
CA GLU A 84 9.72 5.34 5.58
C GLU A 84 10.15 4.56 6.83
N ALA A 85 9.27 4.44 7.84
CA ALA A 85 9.51 3.64 9.03
C ALA A 85 9.68 2.14 8.69
N PHE A 86 8.80 1.58 7.87
CA PHE A 86 8.92 0.20 7.36
C PHE A 86 10.26 -0.05 6.66
N LEU A 87 10.63 0.80 5.69
CA LEU A 87 11.88 0.67 4.94
C LEU A 87 13.10 0.77 5.86
N SER A 88 13.08 1.70 6.81
CA SER A 88 14.15 1.85 7.81
C SER A 88 14.26 0.67 8.77
N GLU A 89 13.14 0.07 9.17
CA GLU A 89 13.14 -1.07 10.11
C GLU A 89 13.62 -2.36 9.43
N LYS A 90 13.15 -2.63 8.21
CA LYS A 90 13.55 -3.82 7.44
C LYS A 90 14.87 -3.65 6.67
N ALA A 91 15.51 -2.47 6.79
CA ALA A 91 16.72 -2.07 6.09
C ALA A 91 16.64 -2.18 4.55
N PHE A 92 15.44 -1.97 3.98
CA PHE A 92 15.22 -1.93 2.53
C PHE A 92 15.48 -0.53 1.97
N SER A 93 16.01 -0.42 0.75
CA SER A 93 16.08 0.87 0.08
C SER A 93 14.74 1.23 -0.58
N LEU A 94 14.45 2.54 -0.61
CA LEU A 94 13.31 3.07 -1.37
C LEU A 94 13.39 2.72 -2.87
N GLN A 95 14.60 2.59 -3.42
CA GLN A 95 14.80 2.26 -4.83
C GLN A 95 14.40 0.82 -5.15
N GLU A 96 14.77 -0.14 -4.30
CA GLU A 96 14.35 -1.55 -4.43
C GLU A 96 12.84 -1.69 -4.25
N PHE A 97 12.27 -1.03 -3.24
CA PHE A 97 10.82 -1.01 -3.01
C PHE A 97 10.04 -0.41 -4.19
N GLN A 98 10.52 0.69 -4.78
CA GLN A 98 9.94 1.27 -6.00
C GLN A 98 10.08 0.37 -7.23
N ALA A 99 11.14 -0.44 -7.32
CA ALA A 99 11.29 -1.42 -8.39
C ALA A 99 10.29 -2.56 -8.24
N GLN A 100 10.16 -3.14 -7.04
CA GLN A 100 9.18 -4.20 -6.77
C GLN A 100 7.72 -3.71 -6.91
N LEU A 101 7.40 -2.50 -6.45
CA LEU A 101 6.08 -1.89 -6.66
C LEU A 101 5.73 -1.76 -8.14
N ARG A 102 6.70 -1.32 -8.96
CA ARG A 102 6.52 -1.22 -10.41
C ARG A 102 6.28 -2.58 -11.03
N ASP A 103 7.09 -3.58 -10.68
CA ASP A 103 6.95 -4.95 -11.15
C ASP A 103 5.60 -5.58 -10.77
N ALA A 104 5.10 -5.28 -9.57
CA ALA A 104 3.78 -5.71 -9.09
C ALA A 104 2.61 -5.08 -9.85
N VAL A 105 2.73 -3.80 -10.23
CA VAL A 105 1.73 -3.07 -11.01
C VAL A 105 1.78 -3.40 -12.51
N GLU A 106 2.96 -3.67 -13.08
CA GLU A 106 3.13 -3.73 -14.53
C GLU A 106 2.73 -5.07 -15.17
N ASP A 107 2.98 -6.25 -14.56
CA ASP A 107 2.29 -7.52 -14.92
C ASP A 107 2.58 -8.77 -14.05
N ARG A 108 3.16 -8.69 -12.84
CA ARG A 108 3.69 -9.88 -12.14
C ARG A 108 3.03 -10.34 -10.84
N TYR A 109 2.15 -9.56 -10.21
CA TYR A 109 1.61 -9.91 -8.88
C TYR A 109 0.10 -9.66 -8.67
N CYS A 110 -0.74 -9.72 -9.72
CA CYS A 110 -2.21 -9.59 -9.55
C CYS A 110 -2.81 -10.48 -8.45
N ALA A 111 -2.28 -11.70 -8.27
CA ALA A 111 -2.73 -12.64 -7.24
C ALA A 111 -2.54 -12.13 -5.78
N LEU A 112 -1.57 -11.25 -5.51
CA LEU A 112 -1.38 -10.66 -4.16
C LEU A 112 -2.49 -9.68 -3.77
N PHE A 113 -3.34 -9.26 -4.71
CA PHE A 113 -4.38 -8.24 -4.49
C PHE A 113 -5.82 -8.79 -4.56
N GLU A 114 -6.03 -10.08 -4.89
CA GLU A 114 -7.37 -10.68 -5.09
C GLU A 114 -8.01 -11.23 -3.80
N GLU A 115 -7.21 -11.53 -2.77
CA GLU A 115 -7.69 -12.08 -1.51
C GLU A 115 -8.30 -11.00 -0.60
N HIS A 116 -9.44 -11.33 0.03
CA HIS A 116 -10.21 -10.40 0.88
C HIS A 116 -9.45 -9.91 2.13
N GLU A 117 -8.35 -10.56 2.50
CA GLU A 117 -7.49 -10.18 3.62
C GLU A 117 -6.71 -8.87 3.35
N HIS A 118 -6.55 -8.50 2.08
CA HIS A 118 -5.63 -7.43 1.64
C HIS A 118 -6.29 -6.06 1.47
N HIS A 119 -7.63 -5.97 1.54
CA HIS A 119 -8.39 -4.74 1.31
C HIS A 119 -7.92 -3.55 2.16
N GLY A 120 -7.59 -3.76 3.44
CA GLY A 120 -7.25 -2.66 4.37
C GLY A 120 -5.98 -1.90 4.00
N TRP A 121 -4.93 -2.62 3.57
CA TRP A 121 -3.68 -2.02 3.09
C TRP A 121 -3.86 -1.38 1.72
N VAL A 122 -4.52 -2.07 0.79
CA VAL A 122 -4.79 -1.57 -0.58
C VAL A 122 -5.63 -0.30 -0.55
N ASP A 123 -6.69 -0.26 0.26
CA ASP A 123 -7.50 0.95 0.51
C ASP A 123 -6.67 2.07 1.15
N SER A 124 -5.61 1.75 1.91
CA SER A 124 -4.72 2.76 2.51
C SER A 124 -3.85 3.44 1.47
N CYS A 125 -3.30 2.66 0.53
CA CYS A 125 -2.52 3.12 -0.60
C CYS A 125 -3.39 3.98 -1.54
N PHE A 126 -4.58 3.50 -1.91
CA PHE A 126 -5.51 4.29 -2.73
C PHE A 126 -5.94 5.59 -2.05
N ALA A 127 -6.22 5.57 -0.74
CA ALA A 127 -6.54 6.78 0.02
C ALA A 127 -5.36 7.76 0.20
N ALA A 128 -4.11 7.34 -0.04
CA ALA A 128 -2.95 8.24 -0.02
C ALA A 128 -2.74 8.90 -1.39
N VAL A 129 -2.94 8.17 -2.49
CA VAL A 129 -2.68 8.66 -3.86
C VAL A 129 -3.91 9.28 -4.54
N SER A 130 -5.12 9.04 -4.02
CA SER A 130 -6.38 9.48 -4.63
C SER A 130 -7.31 10.14 -3.61
N TYR A 131 -7.55 11.44 -3.79
CA TYR A 131 -8.50 12.21 -2.99
C TYR A 131 -9.92 11.62 -3.00
N GLU A 132 -10.35 11.03 -4.12
CA GLU A 132 -11.66 10.39 -4.23
C GLU A 132 -11.78 9.16 -3.32
N HIS A 133 -10.74 8.32 -3.27
CA HIS A 133 -10.69 7.15 -2.39
C HIS A 133 -10.60 7.55 -0.92
N PHE A 134 -9.80 8.57 -0.62
CA PHE A 134 -9.75 9.19 0.71
C PHE A 134 -11.13 9.70 1.15
N TYR A 135 -11.77 10.55 0.34
CA TYR A 135 -13.09 11.10 0.60
C TYR A 135 -14.12 9.99 0.85
N ARG A 136 -14.18 8.98 -0.04
CA ARG A 136 -15.07 7.83 0.09
C ARG A 136 -14.84 7.08 1.41
N ARG A 137 -13.58 6.84 1.81
CA ARG A 137 -13.21 6.20 3.08
C ARG A 137 -13.67 7.02 4.28
N MET A 138 -13.44 8.34 4.27
CA MET A 138 -13.83 9.26 5.34
C MET A 138 -15.36 9.35 5.51
N VAL A 139 -16.11 9.50 4.41
CA VAL A 139 -17.57 9.54 4.43
C VAL A 139 -18.16 8.18 4.87
N ALA A 140 -17.60 7.07 4.40
CA ALA A 140 -18.02 5.73 4.83
C ALA A 140 -17.78 5.51 6.34
N ALA A 141 -16.61 5.91 6.86
CA ALA A 141 -16.31 5.88 8.28
C ALA A 141 -17.27 6.76 9.10
N ALA A 142 -17.55 7.98 8.62
CA ALA A 142 -18.49 8.90 9.27
C ALA A 142 -19.90 8.30 9.40
N ARG A 143 -20.35 7.59 8.37
CA ARG A 143 -21.64 6.87 8.36
C ARG A 143 -21.63 5.71 9.36
N ARG A 144 -20.56 4.90 9.41
CA ARG A 144 -20.41 3.80 10.38
C ARG A 144 -20.41 4.33 11.83
N GLY A 145 -19.71 5.42 12.10
CA GLY A 145 -19.64 6.05 13.42
C GLY A 145 -20.97 6.60 13.95
N ARG A 146 -21.96 6.86 13.08
CA ARG A 146 -23.32 7.29 13.47
C ARG A 146 -24.25 6.15 13.91
N HIS A 147 -23.80 4.89 13.82
CA HIS A 147 -24.56 3.70 14.18
C HIS A 147 -23.96 2.93 15.38
N LYS A 148 -22.92 3.46 16.03
CA LYS A 148 -22.43 3.04 17.35
C LYS A 148 -23.02 3.93 18.45
#